data_AF-A0A0K8Q5B3-F1
#
_entry.id   AF-A0A0K8Q5B3-F1
#
_cell.length_a   1.000
_cell.length_b   1.000
_cell.length_c   1.000
_cell.angle_alpha   90.00
_cell.angle_beta   90.00
_cell.angle_gamma   90.00
#
_symmetry.space_group_name_H-M   'P 1'
#
loop_
_entity.id
_entity.type
_entity.pdbx_description
1 polymer ?
#
loop_
_entity_poly.entity_id
_entity_poly.type
_entity_poly.pdbx_seq_one_letter_code
_entity_poly.pdbx_strand_id
1 'polypeptide(L)'
;MGLVAITGVKSRFVVSAGGVILVILGLLPVLGRVVAAVPTPVLGGAGVVLFGTVAASGIRTLSKVEYRNNMNLIVVAASVGFGMIPIAAPAFYNQFPSWFSTIFHSGISSAAVMAILLNLLFNHLKAGNSENQSVFVAGTGRLVRKEDLECLAHGDRFEDGKLIDCEGKEVPIQSSSKSEH
;
A
#
# COMPACT_ATOMS: atom_id res chain seq x y z
N MET A 1 16.99 0.44 2.55
CA MET A 1 17.06 -1.02 2.77
C MET A 1 17.61 -1.79 1.57
N GLY A 2 17.41 -1.34 0.32
CA GLY A 2 17.89 -2.07 -0.87
C GLY A 2 19.40 -2.34 -0.90
N LEU A 3 20.24 -1.32 -0.69
CA LEU A 3 21.71 -1.49 -0.68
C LEU A 3 22.19 -2.38 0.48
N VAL A 4 21.53 -2.28 1.65
CA VAL A 4 21.86 -3.07 2.85
C VAL A 4 21.50 -4.55 2.66
N ALA A 5 20.47 -4.86 1.87
CA ALA A 5 20.12 -6.24 1.52
C ALA A 5 21.18 -6.88 0.61
N ILE A 6 21.86 -6.10 -0.24
CA ILE A 6 22.89 -6.58 -1.16
C ILE A 6 24.27 -6.64 -0.49
N THR A 7 24.63 -5.60 0.26
CA THR A 7 25.96 -5.49 0.90
C THR A 7 26.02 -6.15 2.28
N GLY A 8 24.88 -6.45 2.91
CA GLY A 8 24.80 -7.02 4.26
C GLY A 8 25.22 -6.06 5.39
N VAL A 9 25.71 -4.86 5.07
CA VAL A 9 26.27 -3.94 6.07
C VAL A 9 25.18 -3.09 6.72
N LYS A 10 24.87 -3.39 7.99
CA LYS A 10 23.89 -2.65 8.82
C LYS A 10 24.53 -1.67 9.81
N SER A 11 25.83 -1.37 9.64
CA SER A 11 26.60 -0.56 10.58
C SER A 11 26.21 0.92 10.56
N ARG A 12 25.85 1.49 11.71
CA ARG A 12 25.57 2.92 11.90
C ARG A 12 26.74 3.82 11.48
N PHE A 13 27.97 3.31 11.58
CA PHE A 13 29.18 4.04 11.20
C PHE A 13 29.25 4.31 9.70
N VAL A 14 28.71 3.41 8.87
CA VAL A 14 28.66 3.59 7.41
C VAL A 14 27.67 4.69 7.05
N VAL A 15 26.53 4.77 7.74
CA VAL A 15 25.55 5.84 7.55
C VAL A 15 26.11 7.19 7.97
N SER A 16 26.80 7.27 9.11
CA SER A 16 27.43 8.52 9.55
C SER A 16 28.58 8.95 8.65
N ALA A 17 29.44 8.02 8.21
CA ALA A 17 30.51 8.32 7.26
C ALA A 17 29.95 8.80 5.92
N GLY A 18 28.91 8.13 5.40
CA GLY A 18 28.19 8.58 4.20
C GLY A 18 27.59 9.98 4.38
N GLY A 19 26.97 10.27 5.52
CA GLY A 19 26.46 11.60 5.85
C GLY A 19 27.55 12.67 5.86
N VAL A 20 28.69 12.40 6.48
CA VAL A 20 29.84 13.32 6.49
C VAL A 20 30.37 13.57 5.07
N ILE A 21 30.47 12.53 4.25
CA ILE A 21 30.86 12.67 2.84
C ILE A 21 29.85 13.54 2.08
N LEU A 22 28.55 13.35 2.28
CA LEU A 22 27.51 14.18 1.66
C LEU A 22 27.61 15.65 2.08
N VAL A 23 27.93 15.93 3.35
CA VAL A 23 28.16 17.30 3.84
C VAL A 23 29.37 17.93 3.16
N ILE A 24 30.50 17.21 3.11
CA ILE A 24 31.72 17.71 2.46
C ILE A 24 31.46 17.98 0.98
N LEU A 25 30.84 17.04 0.28
CA LEU A 25 30.49 17.18 -1.13
C LEU A 25 29.50 18.33 -1.38
N GLY A 26 28.55 18.55 -0.47
CA GLY A 26 27.61 19.67 -0.54
C GLY A 26 28.25 21.05 -0.34
N LEU A 27 29.36 21.12 0.41
CA LEU A 27 30.12 22.36 0.62
C LEU A 27 31.06 22.71 -0.54
N LEU A 28 31.32 21.78 -1.46
CA LEU A 28 32.20 22.01 -2.61
C LEU A 28 31.42 22.64 -3.77
N PRO A 29 31.69 23.93 -4.13
CA PRO A 29 30.95 24.62 -5.19
C PRO A 29 31.17 24.01 -6.58
N VAL A 30 32.29 23.29 -6.77
CA VAL A 30 32.59 22.57 -8.01
C VAL A 30 31.53 21.50 -8.30
N LEU A 31 31.08 20.78 -7.27
CA LEU A 31 30.06 19.74 -7.45
C LEU A 31 28.70 20.34 -7.83
N GLY A 32 28.35 21.50 -7.25
CA GLY A 32 27.13 22.23 -7.63
C GLY A 32 27.11 22.61 -9.10
N ARG A 33 28.26 23.00 -9.68
CA ARG A 33 28.37 23.31 -11.12
C ARG A 33 28.17 22.08 -12.00
N VAL A 34 28.68 20.93 -11.57
CA VAL A 34 28.49 19.65 -12.28
C VAL A 34 27.03 19.24 -12.26
N VAL A 35 26.37 19.32 -11.10
CA VAL A 35 24.94 18.99 -10.96
C VAL A 35 24.07 19.94 -11.79
N ALA A 36 24.39 21.25 -11.82
CA ALA A 36 23.68 22.23 -12.64
C ALA A 36 23.85 22.01 -14.15
N ALA A 37 24.91 21.32 -14.58
CA ALA A 37 25.13 20.94 -15.98
C ALA A 37 24.30 19.71 -16.41
N VAL A 38 23.62 19.02 -15.49
CA VAL A 38 22.82 17.83 -15.81
C VAL A 38 21.52 18.27 -16.54
N PRO A 39 21.22 17.71 -17.72
CA PRO A 39 20.01 18.06 -18.47
C PRO A 39 18.72 17.74 -17.71
N THR A 40 17.72 18.62 -17.82
CA THR A 40 16.39 18.42 -17.20
C THR A 40 15.70 17.10 -17.56
N PRO A 41 15.84 16.51 -18.77
CA PRO A 41 15.24 15.21 -19.06
C PRO A 41 15.81 14.07 -18.20
N VAL A 42 17.09 14.14 -17.81
CA VAL A 42 17.73 13.13 -16.97
C VAL A 42 17.23 13.23 -15.52
N LEU A 43 17.10 14.44 -14.99
CA LEU A 43 16.51 14.66 -13.67
C LEU A 43 15.05 14.22 -13.64
N GLY A 44 14.31 14.45 -14.73
CA GLY A 44 12.94 13.96 -14.89
C GLY A 44 12.87 12.43 -14.81
N GLY A 45 13.71 11.73 -15.59
CA GLY A 45 13.79 10.27 -15.55
C GLY A 45 14.17 9.71 -14.18
N ALA A 46 15.19 10.29 -13.53
CA ALA A 46 15.58 9.93 -12.17
C ALA A 46 14.45 10.17 -11.16
N GLY A 47 13.73 11.28 -11.31
CA GLY A 47 12.56 11.62 -10.50
C GLY A 47 11.41 10.62 -10.65
N VAL A 48 11.08 10.22 -11.88
CA VAL A 48 10.03 9.22 -12.13
C VAL A 48 10.36 7.89 -11.45
N VAL A 49 11.61 7.42 -11.54
CA VAL A 49 12.03 6.18 -10.88
C VAL A 49 11.99 6.31 -9.35
N LEU A 50 12.45 7.44 -8.80
CA LEU A 50 12.40 7.69 -7.36
C LEU A 50 10.97 7.73 -6.83
N PHE A 51 10.09 8.52 -7.44
CA PHE A 51 8.70 8.61 -7.01
C PHE A 51 7.92 7.33 -7.27
N GLY A 52 8.19 6.63 -8.38
CA GLY A 52 7.57 5.34 -8.71
C GLY A 52 7.93 4.24 -7.70
N THR A 53 9.20 4.14 -7.30
CA THR A 53 9.62 3.17 -6.28
C THR A 53 9.04 3.48 -4.90
N VAL A 54 8.93 4.77 -4.52
CA VAL A 54 8.26 5.20 -3.30
C VAL A 54 6.77 4.83 -3.33
N ALA A 55 6.08 5.10 -4.44
CA ALA A 55 4.67 4.72 -4.62
C ALA A 55 4.47 3.20 -4.53
N ALA A 56 5.31 2.42 -5.20
CA ALA A 56 5.28 0.95 -5.14
C ALA A 56 5.50 0.42 -3.71
N SER A 57 6.43 1.02 -2.95
CA SER A 57 6.64 0.67 -1.53
C SER A 57 5.41 1.00 -0.68
N GLY A 58 4.72 2.10 -0.98
CA GLY A 58 3.43 2.45 -0.37
C GLY A 58 2.39 1.36 -0.63
N ILE A 59 2.16 1.01 -1.90
CA ILE A 59 1.21 -0.05 -2.30
C ILE A 59 1.54 -1.39 -1.61
N ARG A 60 2.83 -1.77 -1.57
CA ARG A 60 3.28 -2.99 -0.88
C ARG A 60 3.04 -2.96 0.65
N THR A 61 2.94 -1.77 1.23
CA THR A 61 2.59 -1.61 2.64
C THR A 61 1.08 -1.76 2.81
N LEU A 62 0.29 -1.14 1.93
CA LEU A 62 -1.16 -1.28 1.89
C LEU A 62 -1.60 -2.73 1.62
N SER A 63 -0.84 -3.50 0.83
CA SER A 63 -1.18 -4.90 0.53
C SER A 63 -1.10 -5.84 1.74
N LYS A 64 -0.49 -5.41 2.85
CA LYS A 64 -0.40 -6.18 4.10
C LYS A 64 -1.61 -5.96 5.01
N VAL A 65 -2.49 -5.02 4.68
CA VAL A 65 -3.69 -4.72 5.47
C VAL A 65 -4.76 -5.77 5.20
N GLU A 66 -5.44 -6.22 6.26
CA GLU A 66 -6.60 -7.11 6.14
C GLU A 66 -7.82 -6.33 5.63
N TYR A 67 -8.23 -6.60 4.39
CA TYR A 67 -9.40 -5.96 3.75
C TYR A 67 -10.69 -6.75 3.91
N ARG A 68 -10.68 -7.85 4.69
CA ARG A 68 -11.84 -8.72 4.91
C ARG A 68 -13.03 -8.01 5.58
N ASN A 69 -12.75 -6.94 6.32
CA ASN A 69 -13.75 -6.00 6.81
C ASN A 69 -13.76 -4.77 5.89
N ASN A 70 -14.87 -4.54 5.18
CA ASN A 70 -14.97 -3.54 4.08
C ASN A 70 -14.59 -2.11 4.51
N MET A 71 -14.58 -1.84 5.81
CA MET A 71 -14.24 -0.54 6.38
C MET A 71 -12.78 -0.11 6.11
N ASN A 72 -11.83 -1.04 6.19
CA ASN A 72 -10.42 -0.73 5.92
C ASN A 72 -10.21 -0.31 4.46
N LEU A 73 -10.96 -0.92 3.54
CA LEU A 73 -10.94 -0.55 2.13
C LEU A 73 -11.48 0.88 1.93
N ILE A 74 -12.58 1.23 2.61
CA ILE A 74 -13.16 2.58 2.54
C ILE A 74 -12.20 3.62 3.09
N VAL A 75 -11.55 3.35 4.23
CA VAL A 75 -10.53 4.23 4.82
C VAL A 75 -9.40 4.51 3.82
N VAL A 76 -8.87 3.45 3.19
CA VAL A 76 -7.80 3.57 2.20
C VAL A 76 -8.27 4.32 0.95
N ALA A 77 -9.40 3.94 0.36
CA ALA A 77 -9.91 4.54 -0.86
C ALA A 77 -10.26 6.03 -0.66
N ALA A 78 -10.94 6.37 0.43
CA ALA A 78 -11.32 7.74 0.74
C ALA A 78 -10.10 8.60 1.06
N SER A 79 -9.12 8.10 1.83
CA SER A 79 -7.90 8.86 2.14
C SER A 79 -7.04 9.13 0.90
N VAL A 80 -6.87 8.14 0.02
CA VAL A 80 -6.18 8.34 -1.27
C VAL A 80 -6.94 9.34 -2.15
N GLY A 81 -8.28 9.22 -2.23
CA GLY A 81 -9.12 10.17 -2.95
C GLY A 81 -8.97 11.61 -2.45
N PHE A 82 -8.97 11.82 -1.13
CA PHE A 82 -8.72 13.14 -0.51
C PHE A 82 -7.32 13.68 -0.79
N GLY A 83 -6.33 12.79 -0.89
CA GLY A 83 -4.96 13.13 -1.30
C GLY A 83 -4.86 13.69 -2.72
N MET A 84 -5.79 13.30 -3.60
CA MET A 84 -5.81 13.75 -4.99
C MET A 84 -6.54 15.08 -5.20
N ILE A 85 -7.40 15.50 -4.26
CA ILE A 85 -8.21 16.74 -4.38
C ILE A 85 -7.37 17.98 -4.72
N PRO A 86 -6.20 18.25 -4.10
CA PRO A 86 -5.43 19.45 -4.42
C PRO A 86 -4.93 19.49 -5.87
N ILE A 87 -4.75 18.31 -6.49
CA ILE A 87 -4.29 18.16 -7.86
C ILE A 87 -5.48 18.16 -8.83
N ALA A 88 -6.56 17.45 -8.48
CA ALA A 88 -7.75 17.31 -9.33
C ALA A 88 -8.65 18.56 -9.31
N ALA A 89 -8.72 19.26 -8.18
CA ALA A 89 -9.53 20.46 -7.98
C ALA A 89 -8.76 21.51 -7.14
N PRO A 90 -7.80 22.24 -7.75
CA PRO A 90 -6.95 23.19 -7.03
C PRO A 90 -7.70 24.31 -6.31
N ALA A 91 -8.89 24.68 -6.81
CA ALA A 91 -9.74 25.73 -6.25
C ALA A 91 -10.67 25.26 -5.12
N PHE A 92 -10.71 23.96 -4.81
CA PHE A 92 -11.64 23.38 -3.85
C PHE A 92 -11.52 24.00 -2.45
N TYR A 93 -10.30 24.34 -2.03
CA TYR A 93 -10.04 24.89 -0.70
C TYR A 93 -10.12 26.42 -0.61
N ASN A 94 -10.49 27.12 -1.69
CA ASN A 94 -10.49 28.59 -1.72
C ASN A 94 -11.55 29.23 -0.82
N GLN A 95 -12.65 28.53 -0.51
CA GLN A 95 -13.65 29.00 0.45
C GLN A 95 -13.31 28.66 1.91
N PHE A 96 -12.22 27.92 2.15
CA PHE A 96 -11.82 27.53 3.50
C PHE A 96 -10.89 28.59 4.14
N PRO A 97 -10.79 28.63 5.48
CA PRO A 97 -9.83 29.46 6.17
C PRO A 97 -8.39 29.22 5.69
N SER A 98 -7.55 30.26 5.68
CA SER A 98 -6.16 30.21 5.18
C SER A 98 -5.31 29.12 5.84
N TRP A 99 -5.47 28.93 7.15
CA TRP A 99 -4.77 27.90 7.92
C TRP A 99 -5.14 26.48 7.46
N PHE A 100 -6.40 26.26 7.06
CA PHE A 100 -6.89 24.97 6.58
C PHE A 100 -6.35 24.68 5.17
N SER A 101 -6.48 25.68 4.29
CA SER A 101 -5.96 25.63 2.92
C SER A 101 -4.45 25.33 2.89
N THR A 102 -3.66 25.90 3.80
CA THR A 102 -2.20 25.65 3.86
C THR A 102 -1.85 24.18 4.12
N ILE A 103 -2.62 23.51 4.98
CA ILE A 103 -2.37 22.10 5.32
C ILE A 103 -2.93 21.18 4.22
N PHE A 104 -4.15 21.48 3.74
CA PHE A 104 -4.86 20.62 2.80
C PHE A 104 -4.49 20.84 1.32
N HIS A 105 -3.73 21.89 0.98
CA HIS A 105 -3.11 22.03 -0.35
C HIS A 105 -2.03 20.97 -0.62
N SER A 106 -1.44 20.37 0.43
CA SER A 106 -0.53 19.25 0.28
C SER A 106 -1.30 17.93 0.20
N GLY A 107 -1.30 17.29 -0.97
CA GLY A 107 -1.98 16.00 -1.17
C GLY A 107 -1.49 14.89 -0.25
N ILE A 108 -0.20 14.89 0.12
CA ILE A 108 0.36 13.93 1.08
C ILE A 108 -0.20 14.19 2.48
N SER A 109 -0.26 15.46 2.88
CA SER A 109 -0.78 15.86 4.19
C SER A 109 -2.27 15.59 4.31
N SER A 110 -3.07 15.98 3.31
CA SER A 110 -4.52 15.75 3.30
C SER A 110 -4.86 14.27 3.34
N ALA A 111 -4.15 13.42 2.57
CA ALA A 111 -4.32 11.97 2.61
C ALA A 111 -4.01 11.39 3.99
N ALA A 112 -2.88 11.78 4.60
CA ALA A 112 -2.46 11.28 5.90
C ALA A 112 -3.45 11.67 7.01
N VAL A 113 -3.88 12.94 7.04
CA VAL A 113 -4.88 13.43 7.99
C VAL A 113 -6.19 12.65 7.81
N MET A 114 -6.65 12.48 6.57
CA MET A 114 -7.90 11.75 6.31
C MET A 114 -7.80 10.27 6.68
N ALA A 115 -6.67 9.61 6.40
CA ALA A 115 -6.44 8.22 6.79
C ALA A 115 -6.50 8.05 8.32
N ILE A 116 -5.85 8.94 9.08
CA ILE A 116 -5.85 8.90 10.54
C ILE A 116 -7.27 9.16 11.08
N LEU A 117 -7.95 10.20 10.58
CA LEU A 117 -9.31 10.54 11.03
C LEU A 117 -10.30 9.42 10.77
N LEU A 118 -10.32 8.87 9.55
CA LEU A 118 -11.23 7.79 9.18
C LEU A 118 -10.89 6.49 9.91
N ASN A 119 -9.61 6.15 10.08
CA ASN A 119 -9.20 4.98 10.85
C ASN A 119 -9.64 5.12 12.32
N LEU A 120 -9.48 6.30 12.92
CA LEU A 120 -9.90 6.54 14.30
C LEU A 120 -11.43 6.48 14.45
N LEU A 121 -12.16 7.09 13.50
CA LEU A 121 -13.61 7.10 13.49
C LEU A 121 -14.20 5.70 13.32
N PHE A 122 -13.71 4.94 12.35
CA PHE A 122 -14.33 3.68 11.97
C PHE A 122 -13.78 2.45 12.70
N ASN A 123 -12.49 2.43 13.03
CA ASN A 123 -11.87 1.29 13.70
C ASN A 123 -11.83 1.49 15.23
N HIS A 124 -11.66 2.73 15.71
CA HIS A 124 -11.47 3.00 17.15
C HIS A 124 -12.76 3.40 17.87
N LEU A 125 -13.59 4.28 17.29
CA LEU A 125 -14.84 4.72 17.91
C LEU A 125 -16.01 3.73 17.76
N LYS A 126 -15.75 2.56 17.14
CA LYS A 126 -16.70 1.43 16.98
C LYS A 126 -18.06 1.80 16.36
N ALA A 127 -18.19 2.98 15.75
CA ALA A 127 -19.43 3.52 15.22
C ALA A 127 -19.92 2.80 13.93
N GLY A 128 -19.15 1.85 13.41
CA GLY A 128 -19.46 1.19 12.15
C GLY A 128 -18.89 -0.21 12.00
N ASN A 129 -18.68 -0.98 13.07
CA ASN A 129 -18.52 -2.43 12.92
C ASN A 129 -19.88 -3.08 12.63
N SER A 130 -20.58 -2.57 11.61
CA SER A 130 -21.77 -3.18 11.06
C SER A 130 -21.32 -4.39 10.26
N GLU A 131 -21.87 -5.54 10.60
CA GLU A 131 -21.73 -6.82 9.89
C GLU A 131 -22.15 -6.76 8.41
N ASN A 132 -22.67 -5.62 7.95
CA ASN A 132 -23.08 -5.38 6.58
C ASN A 132 -21.90 -4.89 5.73
N GLN A 133 -21.40 -5.84 4.96
CA GLN A 133 -20.50 -5.66 3.83
C GLN A 133 -20.96 -4.48 2.96
N SER A 134 -20.10 -3.46 2.79
CA SER A 134 -20.28 -2.44 1.75
C SER A 134 -20.57 -3.12 0.40
N VAL A 135 -21.70 -2.74 -0.20
CA VAL A 135 -22.27 -3.31 -1.43
C VAL A 135 -21.31 -3.24 -2.63
N PHE A 136 -20.28 -2.37 -2.57
CA PHE A 136 -19.26 -2.20 -3.61
C PHE A 136 -18.24 -3.34 -3.72
N VAL A 137 -18.23 -4.30 -2.79
CA VAL A 137 -17.34 -5.49 -2.82
C VAL A 137 -18.12 -6.78 -2.58
N ALA A 138 -19.40 -6.83 -2.99
CA ALA A 138 -20.21 -8.05 -2.96
C ALA A 138 -19.77 -9.12 -4.01
N GLY A 139 -18.48 -9.14 -4.37
CA GLY A 139 -17.86 -10.17 -5.21
C GLY A 139 -17.08 -11.22 -4.42
N THR A 140 -17.00 -11.11 -3.09
CA THR A 140 -16.30 -12.09 -2.24
C THR A 140 -17.29 -13.00 -1.52
N GLY A 141 -18.27 -13.53 -2.25
CA GLY A 141 -18.81 -14.84 -1.89
C GLY A 141 -17.64 -15.83 -1.80
N ARG A 142 -17.72 -16.84 -0.93
CA ARG A 142 -16.78 -17.97 -0.99
C ARG A 142 -16.86 -18.57 -2.40
N LEU A 143 -15.92 -18.21 -3.26
CA LEU A 143 -15.86 -18.66 -4.65
C LEU A 143 -15.03 -19.94 -4.67
N VAL A 144 -15.68 -21.07 -4.95
CA VAL A 144 -14.99 -22.30 -5.33
C VAL A 144 -14.66 -22.18 -6.82
N ARG A 145 -13.40 -22.33 -7.20
CA ARG A 145 -13.03 -22.21 -8.61
C ARG A 145 -13.56 -23.43 -9.37
N LYS A 146 -13.85 -23.26 -10.65
CA LYS A 146 -14.34 -24.38 -11.48
C LYS A 146 -13.34 -25.54 -11.53
N GLU A 147 -12.04 -25.22 -11.55
CA GLU A 147 -10.93 -26.18 -11.43
C GLU A 147 -10.99 -27.01 -10.13
N ASP A 148 -11.41 -26.42 -9.01
CA ASP A 148 -11.57 -27.10 -7.72
C ASP A 148 -12.83 -28.00 -7.70
N LEU A 149 -13.81 -27.75 -8.59
CA LEU A 149 -15.03 -28.56 -8.71
C LEU A 149 -14.84 -29.75 -9.67
N GLU A 150 -13.96 -29.62 -10.67
CA GLU A 150 -13.67 -30.69 -11.64
C GLU A 150 -12.99 -31.91 -11.01
N CYS A 151 -12.37 -31.76 -9.83
CA CYS A 151 -11.78 -32.87 -9.09
C CYS A 151 -12.76 -33.58 -8.13
N LEU A 152 -13.97 -33.06 -7.94
CA LEU A 152 -14.98 -33.69 -7.08
C LEU A 152 -15.70 -34.82 -7.80
N ALA A 153 -15.80 -35.98 -7.15
CA ALA A 153 -16.61 -37.09 -7.61
C ALA A 153 -18.04 -37.01 -7.06
N HIS A 154 -18.95 -37.73 -7.72
CA HIS A 154 -20.33 -37.82 -7.24
C HIS A 154 -20.37 -38.55 -5.88
N GLY A 155 -20.81 -37.83 -4.84
CA GLY A 155 -20.91 -38.36 -3.47
C GLY A 155 -19.87 -37.80 -2.50
N ASP A 156 -18.93 -36.99 -2.98
CA ASP A 156 -17.99 -36.27 -2.12
C ASP A 156 -18.75 -35.22 -1.29
N ARG A 157 -18.41 -35.14 0.00
CA ARG A 157 -19.05 -34.23 0.95
C ARG A 157 -18.04 -33.56 1.85
N PHE A 158 -18.39 -32.38 2.37
CA PHE A 158 -17.53 -31.63 3.28
C PHE A 158 -18.09 -31.73 4.70
N GLU A 159 -17.35 -32.38 5.60
CA GLU A 159 -17.73 -32.61 7.00
C GLU A 159 -16.57 -32.19 7.92
N ASP A 160 -16.87 -31.44 8.99
CA ASP A 160 -15.90 -31.02 10.03
C ASP A 160 -14.59 -30.39 9.51
N GLY A 161 -14.64 -29.66 8.39
CA GLY A 161 -13.48 -28.98 7.81
C GLY A 161 -12.64 -29.84 6.86
N LYS A 162 -13.10 -31.06 6.55
CA LYS A 162 -12.42 -32.01 5.68
C LYS A 162 -13.30 -32.36 4.48
N LEU A 163 -12.67 -32.53 3.32
CA LEU A 163 -13.34 -33.09 2.15
C LEU A 163 -13.27 -34.62 2.27
N ILE A 164 -14.44 -35.26 2.24
CA ILE A 164 -14.61 -36.70 2.37
C ILE A 164 -15.12 -37.22 1.04
N ASP A 165 -14.48 -38.24 0.49
CA ASP A 165 -14.91 -38.89 -0.74
C ASP A 165 -16.18 -39.73 -0.54
N CYS A 166 -16.75 -40.22 -1.64
CA CYS A 166 -17.92 -41.10 -1.61
C CYS A 166 -17.71 -42.42 -0.83
N GLU A 167 -16.46 -42.83 -0.59
CA GLU A 167 -16.08 -44.02 0.18
C GLU A 167 -15.87 -43.71 1.68
N GLY A 168 -16.02 -42.46 2.10
CA GLY A 168 -15.86 -42.03 3.48
C GLY A 168 -14.40 -41.74 3.88
N LYS A 169 -13.49 -41.64 2.92
CA LYS A 169 -12.07 -41.37 3.14
C LYS A 169 -11.75 -39.90 2.89
N GLU A 170 -10.78 -39.38 3.63
CA GLU A 170 -10.37 -37.97 3.52
C GLU A 170 -9.59 -37.70 2.23
N VAL A 171 -10.08 -36.74 1.44
CA VAL A 171 -9.40 -36.22 0.25
C VAL A 171 -8.37 -35.18 0.70
N PRO A 172 -7.07 -35.38 0.42
CA PRO A 172 -6.03 -34.47 0.87
C PRO A 172 -6.13 -33.11 0.16
N ILE A 173 -6.38 -32.05 0.94
CA ILE A 173 -6.43 -30.67 0.43
C ILE A 173 -5.00 -30.12 0.37
N GLN A 174 -4.47 -29.89 -0.83
CA GLN A 174 -3.24 -29.11 -0.98
C GLN A 174 -3.58 -27.62 -0.93
N SER A 175 -3.19 -26.95 0.16
CA SER A 175 -3.14 -25.49 0.16
C SER A 175 -2.07 -25.05 -0.84
N SER A 176 -2.45 -24.39 -1.93
CA SER A 176 -1.49 -23.69 -2.80
C SER A 176 -0.86 -22.52 -2.02
N SER A 177 0.15 -22.83 -1.22
CA SER A 177 1.04 -21.87 -0.55
C SER A 177 2.50 -22.15 -0.91
N LYS A 178 2.75 -22.58 -2.15
CA LYS A 178 4.12 -22.83 -2.62
C LYS A 178 4.32 -22.41 -4.07
N SER A 179 4.48 -21.10 -4.25
CA SER A 179 5.06 -20.39 -5.40
C SER A 179 5.00 -18.91 -4.99
N GLU A 180 6.06 -18.13 -4.78
CA GLU A 180 7.22 -17.88 -5.65
C GLU A 180 8.44 -17.41 -4.84
N HIS A 181 9.59 -17.49 -5.53
CA HIS A 181 10.94 -17.10 -5.15
C HIS A 181 11.16 -15.60 -4.89
#